data_AF-A0A2N3LUC0-F1
#
_entry.id   AF-A0A2N3LUC0-F1
#
_cell.length_a   1.000
_cell.length_b   1.000
_cell.length_c   1.000
_cell.angle_alpha   90.00
_cell.angle_beta   90.00
_cell.angle_gamma   90.00
#
_symmetry.space_group_name_H-M   'P 1'
#
loop_
_entity.id
_entity.type
_entity.pdbx_description
1 polymer ?
#
loop_
_entity_poly.entity_id
_entity_poly.type
_entity_poly.pdbx_seq_one_letter_code
_entity_poly.pdbx_strand_id
1 'polypeptide(L)'
;MPGSAIALALCLPSSGMISVNRRLPERSMSPRLVRSALLATALVGSAATVFAPATSRAEDMVKVELDQARIYRLAAPASTIVIGNPAIADATLQDAQTLIVTGRAYGQTNLIVLDEQGETITDVQLAVLAATENLVTVYKGAKRQSLSCLPECQPAAVPGDDSTHFSGIFGQVAQHNGSGSGSPATASTGAGGGTSAAPVPAPPNSQ
;
A
#
# COMPACT_ATOMS: atom_id res chain seq x y z
N MET A 1 19.28 -26.06 -16.47
CA MET A 1 19.03 -25.70 -15.06
C MET A 1 17.57 -26.02 -14.75
N PRO A 2 17.25 -27.09 -14.00
CA PRO A 2 15.88 -27.37 -13.55
C PRO A 2 15.53 -26.49 -12.34
N GLY A 3 14.35 -25.88 -12.40
CA GLY A 3 13.84 -24.92 -11.43
C GLY A 3 13.45 -25.55 -10.09
N SER A 4 13.83 -24.85 -9.03
CA SER A 4 13.57 -25.19 -7.63
C SER A 4 12.13 -24.85 -7.25
N ALA A 5 11.34 -25.83 -6.85
CA ALA A 5 10.01 -25.64 -6.27
C ALA A 5 10.15 -25.35 -4.77
N ILE A 6 9.78 -24.15 -4.36
CA ILE A 6 9.76 -23.70 -2.96
C ILE A 6 8.56 -24.33 -2.26
N ALA A 7 8.83 -25.09 -1.21
CA ALA A 7 7.84 -25.65 -0.31
C ALA A 7 7.20 -24.54 0.53
N LEU A 8 5.90 -24.29 0.32
CA LEU A 8 5.13 -23.40 1.18
C LEU A 8 4.60 -24.20 2.38
N ALA A 9 5.22 -23.99 3.54
CA ALA A 9 4.76 -24.53 4.82
C ALA A 9 3.47 -23.80 5.24
N LEU A 10 2.33 -24.45 5.04
CA LEU A 10 1.07 -24.02 5.63
C LEU A 10 0.95 -24.60 7.05
N CYS A 11 0.99 -23.69 8.01
CA CYS A 11 0.70 -23.93 9.42
C CYS A 11 -0.80 -24.29 9.55
N LEU A 12 -1.12 -25.57 9.81
CA LEU A 12 -2.48 -26.02 10.09
C LEU A 12 -2.86 -25.70 11.55
N PRO A 13 -4.07 -25.17 11.80
CA PRO A 13 -4.59 -25.04 13.15
C PRO A 13 -4.98 -26.40 13.70
N SER A 14 -4.49 -26.66 14.91
CA SER A 14 -4.92 -27.68 15.87
C SER A 14 -6.43 -27.92 15.84
N SER A 15 -6.86 -29.12 15.47
CA SER A 15 -8.21 -29.61 15.73
C SER A 15 -8.20 -31.13 15.87
N GLY A 16 -8.39 -31.57 17.12
CA GLY A 16 -9.11 -32.79 17.49
C GLY A 16 -8.54 -34.12 17.00
N MET A 17 -7.74 -34.77 17.86
CA MET A 17 -7.47 -36.20 17.73
C MET A 17 -8.77 -37.01 17.87
N ILE A 18 -9.29 -37.52 16.76
CA ILE A 18 -10.25 -38.63 16.76
C ILE A 18 -9.43 -39.92 16.72
N SER A 19 -9.27 -40.55 17.89
CA SER A 19 -8.62 -41.85 18.06
C SER A 19 -9.54 -42.96 17.56
N VAL A 20 -9.26 -43.50 16.38
CA VAL A 20 -9.88 -44.75 15.89
C VAL A 20 -8.89 -45.88 16.04
N ASN A 21 -9.05 -46.66 17.10
CA ASN A 21 -8.28 -47.85 17.40
C ASN A 21 -8.63 -48.97 16.40
N ARG A 22 -7.79 -49.20 15.37
CA ARG A 22 -7.92 -50.37 14.48
C ARG A 22 -6.85 -51.39 14.84
N ARG A 23 -7.26 -52.46 15.54
CA ARG A 23 -6.52 -53.73 15.60
C ARG A 23 -6.51 -54.32 14.19
N LEU A 24 -5.33 -54.47 13.59
CA LEU A 24 -5.12 -55.25 12.37
C LEU A 24 -5.00 -56.73 12.76
N PRO A 25 -5.84 -57.64 12.23
CA PRO A 25 -5.50 -59.05 12.20
C PRO A 25 -4.66 -59.34 10.94
N GLU A 26 -3.42 -59.81 11.14
CA GLU A 26 -2.64 -60.43 10.08
C GLU A 26 -3.35 -61.68 9.56
N ARG A 27 -3.50 -61.80 8.25
CA ARG A 27 -3.86 -63.08 7.64
C ARG A 27 -3.04 -63.35 6.39
N SER A 28 -2.11 -64.28 6.59
CA SER A 28 -1.31 -65.06 5.66
C SER A 28 -2.04 -65.41 4.36
N MET A 29 -1.40 -65.08 3.25
CA MET A 29 -1.85 -65.33 1.88
C MET A 29 -1.33 -66.69 1.42
N SER A 30 -2.23 -67.63 1.14
CA SER A 30 -1.92 -68.89 0.44
C SER A 30 -2.60 -68.90 -0.93
N PRO A 31 -1.90 -69.26 -2.02
CA PRO A 31 -2.48 -69.26 -3.36
C PRO A 31 -2.78 -70.69 -3.80
N ARG A 32 -4.05 -71.11 -3.84
CA ARG A 32 -4.48 -72.26 -4.65
C ARG A 32 -5.88 -72.04 -5.21
N LEU A 33 -5.90 -71.92 -6.54
CA LEU A 33 -6.88 -72.44 -7.51
C LEU A 33 -8.24 -72.89 -6.93
N VAL A 34 -9.34 -72.40 -7.52
CA VAL A 34 -10.24 -73.22 -8.35
C VAL A 34 -11.41 -72.36 -8.88
N ARG A 35 -11.76 -72.70 -10.12
CA ARG A 35 -12.78 -72.24 -11.06
C ARG A 35 -14.19 -71.97 -10.50
N SER A 36 -14.86 -71.04 -11.19
CA SER A 36 -16.29 -70.96 -11.53
C SER A 36 -17.34 -70.63 -10.45
N ALA A 37 -17.99 -69.46 -10.62
CA ALA A 37 -19.45 -69.22 -10.61
C ALA A 37 -19.68 -67.70 -10.50
N LEU A 38 -20.04 -67.00 -11.58
CA LEU A 38 -21.42 -66.58 -11.92
C LEU A 38 -22.15 -65.80 -10.81
N LEU A 39 -22.41 -64.52 -11.12
CA LEU A 39 -23.56 -63.69 -10.72
C LEU A 39 -23.79 -63.44 -9.22
N ALA A 40 -23.61 -62.18 -8.78
CA ALA A 40 -24.68 -61.34 -8.20
C ALA A 40 -24.11 -60.14 -7.40
N THR A 41 -24.65 -58.95 -7.67
CA THR A 41 -24.91 -57.82 -6.72
C THR A 41 -23.69 -57.15 -6.04
N ALA A 42 -23.56 -55.83 -5.88
CA ALA A 42 -24.56 -54.79 -5.71
C ALA A 42 -23.97 -53.40 -6.04
N LEU A 43 -24.86 -52.47 -6.41
CA LEU A 43 -24.63 -51.04 -6.56
C LEU A 43 -23.92 -50.44 -5.33
N VAL A 44 -22.73 -49.86 -5.52
CA VAL A 44 -22.18 -48.86 -4.62
C VAL A 44 -22.17 -47.54 -5.37
N GLY A 45 -23.27 -46.78 -5.23
CA GLY A 45 -23.38 -45.42 -5.73
C GLY A 45 -22.35 -44.53 -5.04
N SER A 46 -21.27 -44.21 -5.75
CA SER A 46 -20.25 -43.27 -5.29
C SER A 46 -20.82 -41.85 -5.31
N ALA A 47 -21.24 -41.34 -4.16
CA ALA A 47 -21.53 -39.92 -3.99
C ALA A 47 -20.21 -39.14 -4.06
N ALA A 48 -19.83 -38.71 -5.26
CA ALA A 48 -18.74 -37.78 -5.46
C ALA A 48 -19.17 -36.39 -4.98
N THR A 49 -18.79 -36.03 -3.76
CA THR A 49 -18.88 -34.66 -3.26
C THR A 49 -17.92 -33.79 -4.07
N VAL A 50 -18.46 -33.04 -5.04
CA VAL A 50 -17.72 -32.03 -5.79
C VAL A 50 -17.42 -30.87 -4.84
N PHE A 51 -16.21 -30.84 -4.29
CA PHE A 51 -15.65 -29.66 -3.65
C PHE A 51 -15.41 -28.62 -4.74
N ALA A 52 -16.34 -27.68 -4.91
CA ALA A 52 -16.10 -26.49 -5.71
C ALA A 52 -15.16 -25.56 -4.93
N PRO A 53 -14.01 -25.12 -5.50
CA PRO A 53 -13.18 -24.12 -4.85
C PRO A 53 -13.94 -22.80 -4.83
N ALA A 54 -14.23 -22.29 -3.63
CA ALA A 54 -14.73 -20.95 -3.46
C ALA A 54 -13.61 -19.97 -3.89
N THR A 55 -13.77 -19.34 -5.04
CA THR A 55 -12.91 -18.21 -5.44
C THR A 55 -13.27 -17.04 -4.53
N SER A 56 -12.45 -16.79 -3.51
CA SER A 56 -12.53 -15.55 -2.73
C SER A 56 -12.31 -14.39 -3.69
N ARG A 57 -13.33 -13.57 -3.92
CA ARG A 57 -13.17 -12.27 -4.56
C ARG A 57 -12.41 -11.40 -3.58
N ALA A 58 -11.11 -11.22 -3.82
CA ALA A 58 -10.39 -10.15 -3.14
C ALA A 58 -11.03 -8.83 -3.60
N GLU A 59 -11.53 -8.05 -2.66
CA GLU A 59 -11.97 -6.67 -2.91
C GLU A 59 -10.84 -5.94 -3.65
N ASP A 60 -11.16 -5.35 -4.81
CA ASP A 60 -10.18 -4.69 -5.66
C ASP A 60 -9.69 -3.41 -4.96
N MET A 61 -8.54 -3.50 -4.28
CA MET A 61 -7.95 -2.38 -3.55
C MET A 61 -7.07 -1.55 -4.48
N VAL A 62 -7.35 -0.25 -4.57
CA VAL A 62 -6.54 0.71 -5.33
C VAL A 62 -5.27 0.99 -4.54
N LYS A 63 -4.12 0.64 -5.10
CA LYS A 63 -2.81 0.88 -4.48
C LYS A 63 -2.06 1.96 -5.23
N VAL A 64 -1.70 3.02 -4.50
CA VAL A 64 -0.89 4.13 -5.02
C VAL A 64 0.34 4.29 -4.14
N GLU A 65 1.47 4.61 -4.74
CA GLU A 65 2.69 4.88 -3.98
C GLU A 65 2.71 6.33 -3.52
N LEU A 66 3.31 6.58 -2.36
CA LEU A 66 3.50 7.92 -1.84
C LEU A 66 4.25 8.79 -2.87
N ASP A 67 3.80 10.04 -3.01
CA ASP A 67 4.37 11.06 -3.91
C ASP A 67 4.33 10.68 -5.39
N GLN A 68 3.51 9.67 -5.75
CA GLN A 68 3.30 9.23 -7.11
C GLN A 68 1.84 9.31 -7.52
N ALA A 69 1.63 9.52 -8.82
CA ALA A 69 0.34 9.47 -9.46
C ALA A 69 0.18 8.19 -10.30
N ARG A 70 -1.00 7.59 -10.26
CA ARG A 70 -1.37 6.45 -11.11
C ARG A 70 -2.63 6.79 -11.90
N ILE A 71 -2.64 6.38 -13.16
CA ILE A 71 -3.76 6.60 -14.09
C ILE A 71 -4.62 5.33 -14.10
N TYR A 72 -5.91 5.51 -13.85
CA TYR A 72 -6.93 4.46 -13.91
C TYR A 72 -7.92 4.77 -15.04
N ARG A 73 -8.27 3.74 -15.80
CA ARG A 73 -9.32 3.83 -16.83
C ARG A 73 -10.60 3.28 -16.25
N LEU A 74 -11.65 4.10 -16.28
CA LEU A 74 -12.96 3.76 -15.73
C LEU A 74 -13.78 2.96 -16.74
N ALA A 75 -14.62 2.05 -16.25
CA ALA A 75 -15.50 1.23 -17.10
C ALA A 75 -16.65 2.05 -17.74
N ALA A 76 -17.02 3.17 -17.12
CA ALA A 76 -18.08 4.08 -17.58
C ALA A 76 -17.66 5.56 -17.39
N PRO A 77 -18.32 6.49 -18.10
CA PRO A 77 -18.10 7.92 -17.91
C PRO A 77 -18.45 8.38 -16.48
N ALA A 78 -17.51 9.01 -15.79
CA ALA A 78 -17.68 9.60 -14.47
C ALA A 78 -17.88 11.11 -14.54
N SER A 79 -18.66 11.62 -13.59
CA SER A 79 -18.94 13.05 -13.41
C SER A 79 -18.42 13.57 -12.07
N THR A 80 -18.51 12.75 -11.01
CA THR A 80 -18.12 13.15 -9.65
C THR A 80 -17.15 12.15 -9.04
N ILE A 81 -16.12 12.66 -8.35
CA ILE A 81 -15.22 11.86 -7.50
C ILE A 81 -15.39 12.30 -6.05
N VAL A 82 -15.42 11.34 -5.14
CA VAL A 82 -15.39 11.57 -3.71
C VAL A 82 -14.22 10.80 -3.10
N ILE A 83 -13.35 11.51 -2.38
CA ILE A 83 -12.28 10.93 -1.58
C ILE A 83 -12.63 11.10 -0.11
N GLY A 84 -12.57 10.01 0.66
CA GLY A 84 -12.89 10.04 2.08
C GLY A 84 -11.96 10.96 2.90
N ASN A 85 -10.66 10.96 2.60
CA ASN A 85 -9.67 11.83 3.24
C ASN A 85 -8.65 12.39 2.22
N PRO A 86 -8.79 13.67 1.81
CA PRO A 86 -7.88 14.30 0.84
C PRO A 86 -6.45 14.54 1.38
N ALA A 87 -6.22 14.39 2.68
CA ALA A 87 -4.87 14.45 3.24
C ALA A 87 -4.05 13.19 2.89
N ILE A 88 -4.70 12.05 2.66
CA ILE A 88 -4.06 10.76 2.34
C ILE A 88 -3.84 10.63 0.84
N ALA A 89 -4.87 10.87 0.04
CA ALA A 89 -4.80 10.77 -1.41
C ALA A 89 -5.68 11.83 -2.06
N ASP A 90 -5.38 12.17 -3.31
CA ASP A 90 -6.20 13.06 -4.12
C ASP A 90 -6.47 12.42 -5.47
N ALA A 91 -7.57 12.80 -6.13
CA ALA A 91 -7.91 12.27 -7.43
C ALA A 91 -8.57 13.32 -8.32
N THR A 92 -8.22 13.29 -9.60
CA THR A 92 -8.71 14.24 -10.60
C THR A 92 -9.16 13.50 -11.86
N LEU A 93 -10.27 13.93 -12.46
CA LEU A 93 -10.66 13.47 -13.79
C LEU A 93 -9.90 14.29 -14.83
N GLN A 94 -9.12 13.61 -15.68
CA GLN A 94 -8.54 14.23 -16.87
C GLN A 94 -9.59 14.33 -17.99
N ASP A 95 -10.41 13.30 -18.12
CA ASP A 95 -11.58 13.22 -18.99
C ASP A 95 -12.63 12.31 -18.33
N ALA A 96 -13.77 12.09 -19.00
CA ALA A 96 -14.87 11.33 -18.42
C ALA A 96 -14.51 9.87 -18.04
N GLN A 97 -13.45 9.27 -18.59
CA GLN A 97 -13.07 7.89 -18.30
C GLN A 97 -11.64 7.74 -17.75
N THR A 98 -10.96 8.84 -17.48
CA THR A 98 -9.54 8.84 -17.09
C THR A 98 -9.37 9.52 -15.74
N LEU A 99 -9.10 8.69 -14.73
CA LEU A 99 -8.88 9.10 -13.36
C LEU A 99 -7.38 9.12 -13.05
N ILE A 100 -6.87 10.25 -12.57
CA ILE A 100 -5.51 10.37 -12.06
C ILE A 100 -5.58 10.41 -10.54
N VAL A 101 -5.00 9.42 -9.88
CA VAL A 101 -4.98 9.31 -8.42
C VAL A 101 -3.56 9.54 -7.91
N THR A 102 -3.40 10.43 -6.94
CA THR A 102 -2.10 10.80 -6.35
C THR A 102 -2.06 10.44 -4.87
N GLY A 103 -1.02 9.72 -4.45
CA GLY A 103 -0.75 9.44 -3.04
C GLY A 103 -0.05 10.62 -2.37
N ARG A 104 -0.64 11.18 -1.31
CA ARG A 104 -0.09 12.35 -0.59
C ARG A 104 0.50 12.00 0.78
N ALA A 105 -0.10 11.05 1.49
CA ALA A 105 0.37 10.59 2.78
C ALA A 105 0.03 9.12 2.98
N TYR A 106 0.80 8.43 3.83
CA TYR A 106 0.54 7.05 4.20
C TYR A 106 -0.83 6.88 4.85
N GLY A 107 -1.56 5.84 4.43
CA GLY A 107 -2.83 5.49 5.03
C GLY A 107 -3.76 4.75 4.08
N GLN A 108 -4.97 4.52 4.55
CA GLN A 108 -6.07 3.99 3.76
C GLN A 108 -7.23 4.97 3.79
N THR A 109 -7.87 5.16 2.64
CA THR A 109 -9.07 5.97 2.48
C THR A 109 -10.02 5.29 1.51
N ASN A 110 -11.15 5.92 1.21
CA ASN A 110 -12.11 5.43 0.23
C ASN A 110 -12.11 6.29 -1.03
N LEU A 111 -12.30 5.66 -2.18
CA LEU A 111 -12.49 6.30 -3.48
C LEU A 111 -13.85 5.89 -4.04
N ILE A 112 -14.73 6.87 -4.18
CA ILE A 112 -16.06 6.69 -4.76
C ILE A 112 -16.12 7.50 -6.05
N VAL A 113 -16.56 6.87 -7.13
CA VAL A 113 -16.72 7.48 -8.45
C VAL A 113 -18.17 7.33 -8.87
N LEU A 114 -18.81 8.45 -9.22
CA LEU A 114 -20.21 8.52 -9.61
C LEU A 114 -20.38 8.98 -11.06
N ASP A 115 -21.43 8.49 -11.71
CA ASP A 115 -21.86 8.97 -13.04
C ASP A 115 -22.65 10.29 -12.95
N GLU A 116 -23.17 10.77 -14.08
CA GLU A 116 -23.99 11.99 -14.13
C GLU A 116 -25.35 11.86 -13.43
N GLN A 117 -25.84 10.63 -13.26
CA GLN A 117 -27.09 10.33 -12.57
C GLN A 117 -26.89 10.17 -11.05
N GLY A 118 -25.64 10.17 -10.58
CA GLY A 118 -25.27 9.97 -9.18
C GLY A 118 -25.19 8.50 -8.78
N GLU A 119 -25.21 7.57 -9.74
CA GLU A 119 -25.06 6.14 -9.50
C GLU A 119 -23.58 5.79 -9.33
N THR A 120 -23.30 4.79 -8.50
CA THR A 120 -21.92 4.43 -8.16
C THR A 120 -21.28 3.56 -9.23
N ILE A 121 -20.27 4.11 -9.92
CA ILE A 121 -19.46 3.37 -10.88
C ILE A 121 -18.44 2.50 -10.13
N THR A 122 -17.85 3.02 -9.06
CA THR A 122 -16.82 2.34 -8.28
C THR A 122 -16.83 2.85 -6.84
N ASP A 123 -16.75 1.93 -5.89
CA ASP A 123 -16.55 2.20 -4.46
C ASP A 123 -15.50 1.21 -3.95
N VAL A 124 -14.28 1.69 -3.73
CA VAL A 124 -13.12 0.85 -3.42
C VAL A 124 -12.18 1.51 -2.42
N GLN A 125 -11.56 0.67 -1.60
CA GLN A 125 -10.53 1.14 -0.67
C GLN A 125 -9.26 1.54 -1.44
N LEU A 126 -8.74 2.72 -1.10
CA LEU A 126 -7.51 3.28 -1.62
C LEU A 126 -6.43 3.22 -0.53
N ALA A 127 -5.34 2.51 -0.79
CA ALA A 127 -4.19 2.44 0.10
C ALA A 127 -2.98 3.16 -0.50
N VAL A 128 -2.40 4.08 0.28
CA VAL A 128 -1.14 4.76 -0.06
C VAL A 128 0.02 4.06 0.64
N LEU A 129 0.92 3.50 -0.15
CA LEU A 129 2.02 2.66 0.30
C LEU A 129 3.37 3.33 0.08
N ALA A 130 4.41 2.80 0.72
CA ALA A 130 5.78 3.27 0.47
C ALA A 130 6.17 2.91 -0.96
N ALA A 131 6.88 3.83 -1.62
CA ALA A 131 7.57 3.51 -2.86
C ALA A 131 8.49 2.32 -2.57
N THR A 132 8.29 1.22 -3.30
CA THR A 132 9.11 0.01 -3.14
C THR A 132 10.33 0.01 -4.02
N GLU A 133 10.33 0.83 -5.08
CA GLU A 133 11.45 0.92 -6.00
C GLU A 133 12.48 1.92 -5.50
N ASN A 134 13.74 1.47 -5.44
CA ASN A 134 14.91 2.30 -5.17
C ASN A 134 14.86 3.08 -3.85
N LEU A 135 13.95 2.73 -2.93
CA LEU A 135 13.84 3.35 -1.61
C LEU A 135 14.45 2.43 -0.56
N VAL A 136 15.42 2.95 0.20
CA VAL A 136 16.08 2.24 1.30
C VAL A 136 15.80 2.97 2.60
N THR A 137 15.28 2.25 3.59
CA THR A 137 14.99 2.80 4.93
C THR A 137 16.04 2.33 5.93
N VAL A 138 16.69 3.28 6.61
CA VAL A 138 17.70 3.05 7.63
C VAL A 138 17.14 3.43 9.00
N TYR A 139 17.25 2.53 9.97
CA TYR A 139 16.87 2.76 11.36
C TYR A 139 18.10 2.94 12.26
N LYS A 140 18.18 4.07 12.95
CA LYS A 140 19.19 4.38 13.98
C LYS A 140 18.50 4.48 15.34
N GLY A 141 18.27 3.34 15.97
CA GLY A 141 17.36 3.24 17.11
C GLY A 141 15.92 3.53 16.67
N ALA A 142 15.22 4.42 17.38
CA ALA A 142 13.87 4.87 17.03
C ALA A 142 13.83 5.87 15.86
N LYS A 143 14.98 6.32 15.34
CA LYS A 143 15.07 7.29 14.26
C LYS A 143 15.08 6.59 12.91
N ARG A 144 14.11 6.92 12.05
CA ARG A 144 14.01 6.41 10.68
C ARG A 144 14.56 7.42 9.68
N GLN A 145 15.31 6.98 8.68
CA GLN A 145 15.82 7.82 7.59
C GLN A 145 15.61 7.09 6.28
N SER A 146 15.11 7.77 5.25
CA SER A 146 14.90 7.18 3.93
C SER A 146 15.94 7.70 2.93
N LEU A 147 16.36 6.82 2.02
CA LEU A 147 17.33 7.09 0.96
C LEU A 147 16.75 6.66 -0.38
N SER A 148 16.94 7.45 -1.42
CA SER A 148 16.64 7.09 -2.80
C SER A 148 17.92 6.66 -3.51
N CYS A 149 17.99 5.40 -3.94
CA CYS A 149 19.20 4.74 -4.45
C CYS A 149 19.07 4.43 -5.95
N LEU A 150 19.51 5.35 -6.80
CA LEU A 150 19.63 5.15 -8.24
C LEU A 150 20.93 5.77 -8.78
N PRO A 151 21.98 5.00 -9.16
CA PRO A 151 22.52 3.81 -8.50
C PRO A 151 23.23 4.11 -7.17
N GLU A 152 23.51 5.38 -6.89
CA GLU A 152 24.05 5.88 -5.61
C GLU A 152 22.90 6.35 -4.72
N CYS A 153 23.03 6.15 -3.41
CA CYS A 153 21.99 6.53 -2.45
C CYS A 153 22.08 8.01 -2.06
N GLN A 154 21.00 8.75 -2.31
CA GLN A 154 20.83 10.14 -1.89
C GLN A 154 19.77 10.25 -0.78
N PRO A 155 19.91 11.20 0.16
CA PRO A 155 18.88 11.46 1.17
C PRO A 155 17.51 11.75 0.56
N ALA A 156 16.47 11.11 1.08
CA ALA A 156 15.09 11.32 0.64
C ALA A 156 14.22 11.79 1.81
N ALA A 157 13.43 12.84 1.59
CA ALA A 157 12.52 13.35 2.61
C ALA A 157 11.19 12.62 2.53
N VAL A 158 11.01 11.61 3.38
CA VAL A 158 9.79 10.78 3.39
C VAL A 158 8.98 11.02 4.68
N PRO A 159 7.66 11.27 4.61
CA PRO A 159 6.78 11.35 5.77
C PRO A 159 6.95 10.17 6.74
N GLY A 160 7.17 10.46 8.02
CA GLY A 160 7.43 9.46 9.07
C GLY A 160 8.92 9.17 9.32
N ASP A 161 9.84 9.83 8.62
CA ASP A 161 11.25 9.86 8.99
C ASP A 161 11.49 10.75 10.23
N ASP A 162 12.69 10.65 10.82
CA ASP A 162 13.13 11.52 11.91
C ASP A 162 12.99 12.99 11.49
N SER A 163 12.40 13.80 12.37
CA SER A 163 12.07 15.19 12.08
C SER A 163 13.30 16.03 11.71
N THR A 164 14.47 15.73 12.27
CA THR A 164 15.72 16.43 11.96
C THR A 164 16.20 16.08 10.55
N HIS A 165 16.08 14.81 10.17
CA HIS A 165 16.43 14.36 8.81
C HIS A 165 15.49 14.97 7.76
N PHE A 166 14.19 14.87 7.99
CA PHE A 166 13.16 15.37 7.09
C PHE A 166 13.28 16.89 6.89
N SER A 167 13.26 17.67 7.98
CA SER A 167 13.36 19.14 7.90
C SER A 167 14.71 19.63 7.37
N GLY A 168 15.79 18.92 7.66
CA GLY A 168 17.13 19.22 7.15
C GLY A 168 17.20 19.19 5.62
N ILE A 169 16.60 18.16 4.99
CA ILE A 169 16.57 18.03 3.53
C ILE A 169 15.79 19.20 2.90
N PHE A 170 14.59 19.52 3.41
CA PHE A 170 13.81 20.66 2.90
C PHE A 170 14.55 22.00 3.08
N GLY A 171 15.23 22.18 4.21
CA GLY A 171 16.05 23.37 4.45
C GLY A 171 17.19 23.50 3.43
N GLN A 172 17.90 22.41 3.15
CA GLN A 172 18.97 22.38 2.15
C GLN A 172 18.46 22.66 0.73
N VAL A 173 17.33 22.06 0.34
CA VAL A 173 16.70 22.32 -0.98
C VAL A 173 16.24 23.77 -1.09
N ALA A 174 15.63 24.33 -0.05
CA ALA A 174 15.20 25.72 -0.03
C ALA A 174 16.40 26.68 -0.16
N GLN A 175 17.49 26.43 0.56
CA GLN A 175 18.74 27.20 0.44
C GLN A 175 19.35 27.09 -0.95
N HIS A 176 19.38 25.89 -1.54
CA HIS A 176 19.89 25.67 -2.89
C HIS A 176 19.06 26.45 -3.94
N ASN A 177 17.73 26.35 -3.86
CA ASN A 177 16.83 27.07 -4.78
C ASN A 177 16.94 28.60 -4.60
N GLY A 178 17.13 29.08 -3.38
CA GLY A 178 17.37 30.50 -3.08
C GLY A 178 18.74 31.01 -3.53
N SER A 179 19.73 30.12 -3.66
CA SER A 179 21.08 30.46 -4.14
C SER A 179 21.14 30.60 -5.67
N GLY A 180 20.17 30.03 -6.40
CA GLY A 180 20.03 30.17 -7.85
C GLY A 180 19.22 31.40 -8.28
N SER A 181 18.44 32.00 -7.38
CA SER A 181 17.82 33.31 -7.56
C SER A 181 18.84 34.41 -7.27
N GLY A 182 19.84 34.55 -8.15
CA GLY A 182 20.61 35.79 -8.25
C GLY A 182 19.69 36.93 -8.67
N SER A 183 19.10 37.62 -7.69
CA SER A 183 18.65 38.99 -7.90
C SER A 183 19.83 39.78 -8.49
N PRO A 184 19.62 40.56 -9.57
CA PRO A 184 20.66 41.45 -10.05
C PRO A 184 21.08 42.33 -8.88
N ALA A 185 22.39 42.35 -8.61
CA ALA A 185 22.98 43.29 -7.68
C ALA A 185 22.72 44.71 -8.20
N THR A 186 21.61 45.30 -7.81
CA THR A 186 21.48 46.75 -7.79
C THR A 186 22.39 47.21 -6.68
N ALA A 187 23.62 47.58 -7.03
CA ALA A 187 24.55 48.25 -6.16
C ALA A 187 23.88 49.54 -5.65
N SER A 188 23.25 49.49 -4.48
CA SER A 188 22.90 50.69 -3.73
C SER A 188 24.18 51.18 -3.06
N THR A 189 24.85 52.11 -3.74
CA THR A 189 25.80 53.03 -3.12
C THR A 189 25.19 53.57 -1.82
N GLY A 190 25.87 53.31 -0.71
CA GLY A 190 25.41 53.71 0.61
C GLY A 190 25.28 55.23 0.76
N ALA A 191 24.27 55.64 1.53
CA ALA A 191 24.25 56.87 2.29
C ALA A 191 23.60 56.55 3.63
N GLY A 192 24.31 56.87 4.71
CA GLY A 192 24.07 56.32 6.05
C GLY A 192 22.96 56.99 6.86
N GLY A 193 22.88 56.56 8.12
CA GLY A 193 22.04 57.18 9.14
C GLY A 193 21.46 56.15 10.10
N GLY A 194 22.25 55.76 11.11
CA GLY A 194 21.70 55.09 12.28
C GLY A 194 20.92 56.07 13.16
N THR A 195 19.93 55.57 13.90
CA THR A 195 19.88 55.66 15.38
C THR A 195 18.71 54.83 15.91
N SER A 196 19.01 54.13 16.99
CA SER A 196 18.19 53.26 17.81
C SER A 196 16.93 53.92 18.38
N ALA A 197 15.82 53.19 18.42
CA ALA A 197 14.68 53.51 19.28
C ALA A 197 14.21 52.25 20.04
N ALA A 198 14.18 52.37 21.36
CA ALA A 198 13.89 51.36 22.37
C ALA A 198 12.40 50.99 22.46
N PRO A 199 12.00 49.92 23.18
CA PRO A 199 10.62 49.42 23.22
C PRO A 199 9.74 50.18 24.22
N VAL A 200 8.45 50.34 23.86
CA VAL A 200 7.39 51.01 24.64
C VAL A 200 6.73 50.01 25.62
N PRO A 201 6.47 50.37 26.90
CA PRO A 201 5.79 49.50 27.87
C PRO A 201 4.24 49.57 27.78
N ALA A 202 3.60 48.46 28.20
CA ALA A 202 2.16 48.23 28.21
C ALA A 202 1.38 49.07 29.26
N PRO A 203 0.08 49.38 29.05
CA PRO A 203 -0.75 50.08 30.01
C PRO A 203 -1.37 49.15 31.09
N PRO A 204 -1.73 49.68 32.28
CA PRO A 204 -2.28 48.90 33.39
C PRO A 204 -3.79 48.65 33.26
N ASN A 205 -4.21 47.49 33.78
CA ASN A 205 -5.61 47.08 33.90
C ASN A 205 -6.42 47.99 34.85
N SER A 206 -7.68 48.21 34.50
CA SER A 206 -8.75 48.58 35.43
C SER A 206 -10.07 48.06 34.88
N GLN A 207 -10.58 46.98 35.47
CA GLN A 207 -11.85 46.87 36.20
C GLN A 207 -11.92 45.49 36.86
#